data_AF-A0AAE3H0N1-F1
#
_entry.id   AF-A0AAE3H0N1-F1
#
_cell.length_a   1.000
_cell.length_b   1.000
_cell.length_c   1.000
_cell.angle_alpha   90.00
_cell.angle_beta   90.00
_cell.angle_gamma   90.00
#
_symmetry.space_group_name_H-M   'P 1'
#
loop_
_entity.id
_entity.type
_entity.pdbx_description
1 polymer ?
#
loop_
_entity_poly.entity_id
_entity_poly.type
_entity_poly.pdbx_seq_one_letter_code
_entity_poly.pdbx_strand_id
1 'polypeptide(L)'
;MKVKILVLVAILAQSCIRSRPFMVNTYKDQSYTNLSNLTFTLVKDEKSSPEIWNSIESTLHKKGYFRDNKNFDLAVFYKVYNEKTKLTDVDFVSSGNVLSKKYTAGKSLMVQIMDAETKEVFYRGTCSGLPNSLSSNQLKSAVQQALRNLDEASSGQLSFKRN
;
A
#
# COMPACT_ATOMS: atom_id res chain seq x y z
N MET A 1 14.61 44.95 27.73
CA MET A 1 15.02 43.82 26.85
C MET A 1 14.69 42.45 27.48
N LYS A 2 13.42 42.15 27.82
CA LYS A 2 13.03 40.83 28.38
C LYS A 2 11.90 40.13 27.61
N VAL A 3 11.12 40.89 26.83
CA VAL A 3 9.94 40.38 26.11
C VAL A 3 10.30 39.72 24.77
N LYS A 4 11.41 40.13 24.12
CA LYS A 4 11.80 39.58 22.79
C LYS A 4 12.29 38.12 22.84
N ILE A 5 12.82 37.66 23.97
CA ILE A 5 13.35 36.29 24.12
C ILE A 5 12.21 35.27 24.30
N LEU A 6 11.12 35.67 24.98
CA LEU A 6 9.95 34.79 25.20
C LEU A 6 9.22 34.42 23.91
N VAL A 7 9.17 35.34 22.93
CA VAL A 7 8.52 35.08 21.62
C VAL A 7 9.35 34.09 20.78
N LEU A 8 10.68 34.14 20.86
CA LEU A 8 11.54 33.21 20.12
C LEU A 8 11.41 31.76 20.59
N VAL A 9 11.23 31.55 21.90
CA VAL A 9 11.05 30.22 22.49
C VAL A 9 9.69 29.62 22.14
N ALA A 10 8.64 30.44 22.02
CA ALA A 10 7.31 29.98 21.61
C ALA A 10 7.27 29.49 20.14
N ILE A 11 8.02 30.12 19.24
CA ILE A 11 8.10 29.73 17.82
C ILE A 11 8.90 28.42 17.64
N LEU A 12 9.95 28.23 18.43
CA LEU A 12 10.74 26.98 18.41
C LEU A 12 9.97 25.79 19.01
N ALA A 13 9.08 26.03 19.98
CA ALA A 13 8.23 24.99 20.56
C ALA A 13 7.08 24.52 19.63
N GLN A 14 6.59 25.38 18.73
CA GLN A 14 5.57 25.00 17.73
C GLN A 14 6.13 24.16 16.58
N SER A 15 7.46 24.12 16.42
CA SER A 15 8.11 23.40 15.31
C SER A 15 8.32 21.91 15.59
N CYS A 16 7.96 21.42 16.79
CA CYS A 16 7.95 19.99 17.10
C CYS A 16 6.58 19.36 16.82
N ILE A 17 6.02 19.56 15.63
CA ILE A 17 5.12 18.53 15.08
C ILE A 17 6.03 17.35 14.75
N ARG A 18 6.31 16.52 15.76
CA ARG A 18 6.80 15.16 15.55
C ARG A 18 5.75 14.50 14.68
N SER A 19 5.96 14.52 13.36
CA SER A 19 5.27 13.63 12.44
C SER A 19 5.56 12.23 12.95
N ARG A 20 4.64 11.67 13.74
CA ARG A 20 4.76 10.28 14.16
C ARG A 20 4.88 9.48 12.87
N PRO A 21 5.91 8.63 12.71
CA PRO A 21 6.00 7.80 11.52
C PRO A 21 4.69 7.01 11.42
N PHE A 22 4.03 7.09 10.25
CA PHE A 22 2.82 6.31 10.02
C PHE A 22 3.18 4.83 10.09
N MET A 23 2.27 4.02 10.63
CA MET A 23 2.54 2.60 10.82
C MET A 23 2.25 1.86 9.53
N VAL A 24 3.24 1.11 9.04
CA VAL A 24 3.11 0.22 7.88
C VAL A 24 2.90 -1.20 8.37
N ASN A 25 1.82 -1.85 7.93
CA ASN A 25 1.59 -3.28 8.18
C ASN A 25 1.40 -4.00 6.86
N THR A 26 2.01 -5.18 6.74
CA THR A 26 1.94 -6.00 5.53
C THR A 26 1.42 -7.39 5.88
N TYR A 27 0.51 -7.89 5.06
CA TYR A 27 0.10 -9.29 5.03
C TYR A 27 0.55 -9.89 3.71
N LYS A 28 1.05 -11.12 3.75
CA LYS A 28 1.42 -11.90 2.57
C LYS A 28 0.99 -13.34 2.80
N ASP A 29 0.35 -13.92 1.80
CA ASP A 29 0.09 -15.34 1.81
C ASP A 29 1.35 -16.09 1.34
N GLN A 30 1.88 -16.95 2.21
CA GLN A 30 3.07 -17.76 1.91
C GLN A 30 2.70 -19.07 1.17
N SER A 31 1.43 -19.43 1.11
CA SER A 31 0.95 -20.62 0.38
C SER A 31 0.84 -20.40 -1.12
N TYR A 32 0.92 -19.15 -1.58
CA TYR A 32 0.94 -18.80 -3.00
C TYR A 32 2.28 -19.18 -3.64
N THR A 33 2.37 -20.40 -4.17
CA THR A 33 3.57 -20.95 -4.81
C THR A 33 3.53 -20.96 -6.33
N ASN A 34 2.38 -20.67 -6.97
CA ASN A 34 2.19 -20.81 -8.42
C ASN A 34 1.45 -19.62 -9.05
N LEU A 35 2.08 -18.44 -9.08
CA LEU A 35 1.68 -17.44 -10.07
C LEU A 35 2.22 -17.88 -11.43
N SER A 36 1.33 -18.02 -12.42
CA SER A 36 1.65 -18.66 -13.69
C SER A 36 2.42 -17.74 -14.64
N ASN A 37 2.07 -16.45 -14.66
CA ASN A 37 2.60 -15.45 -15.58
C ASN A 37 3.07 -14.17 -14.87
N LEU A 38 2.89 -14.06 -13.55
CA LEU A 38 3.25 -12.88 -12.75
C LEU A 38 2.61 -11.60 -13.30
N THR A 39 1.45 -11.74 -13.95
CA THR A 39 0.75 -10.64 -14.61
C THR A 39 -0.26 -9.98 -13.68
N PHE A 40 -0.44 -8.67 -13.81
CA PHE A 40 -1.40 -7.91 -13.01
C PHE A 40 -2.23 -6.94 -13.84
N THR A 41 -3.41 -6.62 -13.32
CA THR A 41 -4.23 -5.49 -13.75
C THR A 41 -4.44 -4.50 -12.61
N LEU A 42 -4.62 -3.23 -12.95
CA LEU A 42 -4.98 -2.19 -11.99
C LEU A 42 -6.49 -2.00 -12.01
N VAL A 43 -7.15 -2.26 -10.88
CA VAL A 43 -8.59 -2.02 -10.74
C VAL A 43 -8.79 -0.59 -10.25
N LYS A 44 -8.96 0.32 -11.21
CA LYS A 44 -9.02 1.76 -10.96
C LYS A 44 -10.42 2.22 -10.57
N ASP A 45 -10.49 3.03 -9.53
CA ASP A 45 -11.69 3.83 -9.21
C ASP A 45 -11.60 5.18 -9.96
N GLU A 46 -12.73 5.66 -10.51
CA GLU A 46 -12.86 6.85 -11.35
C GLU A 46 -12.34 8.13 -10.67
N LYS A 47 -12.31 8.17 -9.33
CA LYS A 47 -11.87 9.32 -8.54
C LYS A 47 -10.39 9.28 -8.15
N SER A 48 -9.66 8.23 -8.54
CA SER A 48 -8.29 8.02 -8.09
C SER A 48 -7.25 8.77 -8.94
N SER A 49 -6.23 9.33 -8.30
CA SER A 49 -5.17 10.09 -8.98
C SER A 49 -4.34 9.20 -9.92
N PRO A 50 -4.21 9.53 -11.22
CA PRO A 50 -3.38 8.80 -12.18
C PRO A 50 -1.92 8.66 -11.76
N GLU A 51 -1.38 9.69 -11.09
CA GLU A 51 0.01 9.68 -10.63
C GLU A 51 0.29 8.59 -9.59
N ILE A 52 -0.70 8.27 -8.76
CA ILE A 52 -0.58 7.21 -7.76
C ILE A 52 -0.60 5.86 -8.43
N TRP A 53 -1.50 5.65 -9.40
CA TRP A 53 -1.52 4.44 -10.20
C TRP A 53 -0.21 4.20 -10.94
N ASN A 54 0.37 5.25 -11.53
CA ASN A 54 1.68 5.16 -12.18
C ASN A 54 2.78 4.78 -11.19
N SER A 55 2.71 5.27 -9.94
CA SER A 55 3.66 4.88 -8.88
C SER A 55 3.50 3.43 -8.47
N ILE A 56 2.26 2.92 -8.36
CA ILE A 56 1.98 1.50 -8.08
C ILE A 56 2.55 0.64 -9.19
N GLU A 57 2.20 0.96 -10.44
CA GLU A 57 2.66 0.25 -11.63
C GLU A 57 4.19 0.22 -11.71
N SER A 58 4.87 1.37 -11.58
CA SER A 58 6.33 1.42 -11.59
C SER A 58 6.97 0.58 -10.48
N THR A 59 6.35 0.52 -9.29
CA THR A 59 6.85 -0.28 -8.17
C THR A 59 6.69 -1.77 -8.44
N LEU A 60 5.58 -2.19 -9.03
CA LEU A 60 5.33 -3.59 -9.41
C LEU A 60 6.25 -4.06 -10.54
N HIS A 61 6.46 -3.23 -11.56
CA HIS A 61 7.42 -3.51 -12.64
C HIS A 61 8.84 -3.70 -12.11
N LYS A 62 9.29 -2.84 -11.18
CA LYS A 62 10.60 -2.99 -10.52
C LYS A 62 10.73 -4.29 -9.71
N LYS A 63 9.60 -4.86 -9.30
CA LYS A 63 9.53 -6.15 -8.59
C LYS A 63 9.30 -7.32 -9.54
N GLY A 64 9.34 -7.13 -10.86
CA GLY A 64 9.24 -8.20 -11.85
C GLY A 64 7.81 -8.65 -12.19
N TYR A 65 6.79 -7.89 -11.81
CA TYR A 65 5.41 -8.13 -12.23
C TYR A 65 5.09 -7.38 -13.52
N PHE A 66 4.29 -7.96 -14.40
CA PHE A 66 3.99 -7.39 -15.72
C PHE A 66 2.52 -7.01 -15.86
N ARG A 67 2.24 -5.87 -16.47
CA ARG A 67 0.86 -5.43 -16.66
C ARG A 67 0.23 -6.12 -17.87
N ASP A 68 -0.88 -6.80 -17.68
CA ASP A 68 -1.74 -7.34 -18.75
C ASP A 68 -3.21 -7.13 -18.35
N ASN A 69 -3.96 -6.33 -19.11
CA ASN A 69 -5.37 -6.08 -18.75
C ASN A 69 -6.33 -7.15 -19.32
N LYS A 70 -5.82 -8.11 -20.11
CA LYS A 70 -6.60 -9.20 -20.73
C LYS A 70 -6.38 -10.53 -20.02
N ASN A 71 -5.11 -10.88 -19.76
CA ASN A 71 -4.72 -12.14 -19.14
C ASN A 71 -3.86 -11.88 -17.88
N PHE A 72 -4.51 -11.63 -16.74
CA PHE A 72 -3.84 -11.33 -15.47
C PHE A 72 -4.07 -12.40 -14.41
N ASP A 73 -3.01 -12.76 -13.70
CA ASP A 73 -3.11 -13.58 -12.48
C ASP A 73 -3.56 -12.74 -11.27
N LEU A 74 -3.23 -11.45 -11.27
CA LEU A 74 -3.37 -10.58 -10.10
C LEU A 74 -4.23 -9.33 -10.38
N ALA A 75 -5.12 -9.01 -9.45
CA ALA A 75 -5.89 -7.77 -9.43
C ALA A 75 -5.38 -6.85 -8.32
N VAL A 76 -4.95 -5.64 -8.68
CA VAL A 76 -4.38 -4.66 -7.75
C VAL A 76 -5.39 -3.56 -7.46
N PHE A 77 -5.67 -3.38 -6.17
CA PHE A 77 -6.58 -2.39 -5.63
C PHE A 77 -5.82 -1.39 -4.76
N TYR A 78 -6.30 -0.15 -4.77
CA TYR A 78 -5.79 0.93 -3.94
C TYR A 78 -6.94 1.73 -3.38
N LYS A 79 -6.88 2.06 -2.09
CA LYS A 79 -7.91 2.85 -1.41
C LYS A 79 -7.34 3.73 -0.32
N VAL A 80 -7.83 4.96 -0.24
CA VAL A 80 -7.57 5.89 0.87
C VAL A 80 -8.84 6.01 1.69
N TYR A 81 -8.73 5.70 2.97
CA TYR A 81 -9.76 5.95 3.96
C TYR A 81 -9.44 7.31 4.58
N ASN A 82 -10.26 8.33 4.33
CA ASN A 82 -10.01 9.68 4.84
C ASN A 82 -10.31 9.83 6.33
N GLU A 83 -11.02 8.86 6.91
CA GLU A 83 -11.45 8.83 8.29
C GLU A 83 -11.39 7.40 8.84
N LYS A 84 -11.75 7.25 10.12
CA LYS A 84 -11.89 5.92 10.73
C LYS A 84 -13.06 5.18 10.07
N THR A 85 -12.75 4.23 9.21
CA THR A 85 -13.75 3.49 8.42
C THR A 85 -13.84 2.06 8.92
N LYS A 86 -15.06 1.53 9.00
CA LYS A 86 -15.30 0.10 9.22
C LYS A 86 -14.86 -0.64 7.97
N LEU A 87 -13.90 -1.53 8.11
CA LEU A 87 -13.43 -2.37 7.02
C LEU A 87 -14.48 -3.49 6.81
N THR A 88 -14.91 -3.71 5.57
CA THR A 88 -15.90 -4.76 5.21
C THR A 88 -15.20 -6.04 4.78
N ASP A 89 -15.96 -7.13 4.57
CA ASP A 89 -15.40 -8.42 4.13
C ASP A 89 -14.65 -8.33 2.80
N VAL A 90 -14.99 -7.36 1.95
CA VAL A 90 -14.24 -7.06 0.71
C VAL A 90 -12.87 -6.45 1.01
N ASP A 91 -12.78 -5.64 2.07
CA ASP A 91 -11.51 -5.13 2.61
C ASP A 91 -10.80 -6.18 3.51
N PHE A 92 -11.50 -7.27 3.88
CA PHE A 92 -11.07 -8.37 4.74
C PHE A 92 -11.27 -9.74 4.07
N VAL A 93 -10.83 -9.93 2.83
CA VAL A 93 -10.77 -11.30 2.33
C VAL A 93 -9.68 -12.05 3.12
N SER A 94 -10.12 -13.12 3.77
CA SER A 94 -9.56 -13.69 4.99
C SER A 94 -8.24 -14.40 4.77
N SER A 95 -7.23 -13.96 5.50
CA SER A 95 -6.08 -14.76 5.84
C SER A 95 -5.93 -14.77 7.35
N GLY A 96 -5.78 -15.96 7.92
CA GLY A 96 -5.91 -16.29 9.33
C GLY A 96 -4.97 -15.58 10.33
N ASN A 97 -4.31 -14.49 9.95
CA ASN A 97 -3.53 -13.64 10.85
C ASN A 97 -4.14 -12.24 10.99
N VAL A 98 -5.12 -12.19 11.89
CA VAL A 98 -5.51 -11.08 12.78
C VAL A 98 -4.84 -9.72 12.50
N LEU A 99 -5.49 -8.90 11.69
CA LEU A 99 -5.56 -7.47 11.99
C LEU A 99 -6.71 -7.30 12.99
N SER A 100 -6.40 -7.26 14.28
CA SER A 100 -7.35 -7.16 15.41
C SER A 100 -8.21 -5.88 15.42
N LYS A 101 -8.28 -5.13 14.32
CA LYS A 101 -9.03 -3.88 14.20
C LYS A 101 -10.00 -3.97 13.03
N LYS A 102 -11.29 -4.13 13.36
CA LYS A 102 -12.43 -3.98 12.41
C LYS A 102 -12.53 -2.58 11.77
N TYR A 103 -11.72 -1.62 12.25
CA TYR A 103 -11.70 -0.23 11.83
C TYR A 103 -10.28 0.24 11.55
N THR A 104 -10.12 1.14 10.58
CA THR A 104 -8.85 1.84 10.35
C THR A 104 -8.47 2.74 11.53
N ALA A 105 -7.17 3.03 11.71
CA ALA A 105 -6.71 4.01 12.70
C ALA A 105 -6.74 5.42 12.09
N GLY A 106 -7.95 5.99 11.94
CA GLY A 106 -8.15 7.28 11.27
C GLY A 106 -7.77 7.22 9.79
N LYS A 107 -7.24 8.33 9.26
CA LYS A 107 -6.84 8.39 7.85
C LYS A 107 -5.77 7.33 7.54
N SER A 108 -6.07 6.48 6.58
CA SER A 108 -5.29 5.28 6.27
C SER A 108 -5.29 5.00 4.78
N LEU A 109 -4.31 4.21 4.33
CA LEU A 109 -4.13 3.80 2.95
C LEU A 109 -3.96 2.30 2.89
N MET A 110 -4.55 1.68 1.88
CA MET A 110 -4.42 0.26 1.60
C MET A 110 -4.06 0.05 0.13
N VAL A 111 -3.08 -0.82 -0.09
CA VAL A 111 -2.82 -1.45 -1.39
C VAL A 111 -3.04 -2.94 -1.19
N GLN A 112 -3.90 -3.54 -2.01
CA GLN A 112 -4.25 -4.95 -1.92
C GLN A 112 -4.06 -5.60 -3.28
N ILE A 113 -3.39 -6.74 -3.30
CA ILE A 113 -3.16 -7.56 -4.48
C ILE A 113 -3.89 -8.87 -4.23
N MET A 114 -4.82 -9.20 -5.11
CA MET A 114 -5.64 -10.40 -5.03
C MET A 114 -5.37 -11.28 -6.22
N ASP A 115 -5.56 -12.58 -6.04
CA ASP A 115 -5.67 -13.49 -7.16
C ASP A 115 -6.94 -13.20 -7.97
N ALA A 116 -6.79 -13.16 -9.29
CA ALA A 116 -7.86 -12.83 -10.21
C ALA A 116 -8.92 -13.93 -10.32
N GLU A 117 -8.55 -15.19 -10.08
CA GLU A 117 -9.42 -16.37 -10.14
C GLU A 117 -10.07 -16.64 -8.78
N THR A 118 -9.26 -16.90 -7.74
CA THR A 118 -9.74 -17.32 -6.41
C THR A 118 -10.29 -16.17 -5.58
N LYS A 119 -9.94 -14.94 -5.95
CA LYS A 119 -10.22 -13.71 -5.17
C LYS A 119 -9.57 -13.71 -3.79
N GLU A 120 -8.60 -14.60 -3.53
CA GLU A 120 -7.86 -14.60 -2.28
C GLU A 120 -6.82 -13.47 -2.25
N VAL A 121 -6.43 -13.03 -1.05
CA VAL A 121 -5.46 -11.95 -0.88
C VAL A 121 -4.07 -12.53 -0.97
N PHE A 122 -3.39 -12.26 -2.09
CA PHE A 122 -1.98 -12.57 -2.26
C PHE A 122 -1.10 -11.69 -1.37
N TYR A 123 -1.36 -10.37 -1.38
CA TYR A 123 -0.61 -9.39 -0.61
C TYR A 123 -1.49 -8.22 -0.19
N ARG A 124 -1.24 -7.66 1.00
CA ARG A 124 -1.85 -6.41 1.43
C ARG A 124 -0.83 -5.55 2.17
N GLY A 125 -0.65 -4.32 1.72
CA GLY A 125 0.09 -3.28 2.43
C GLY A 125 -0.85 -2.20 2.95
N THR A 126 -0.73 -1.84 4.23
CA THR A 126 -1.51 -0.77 4.84
C THR A 126 -0.61 0.26 5.49
N CYS A 127 -0.95 1.54 5.35
CA CYS A 127 -0.35 2.65 6.08
C CYS A 127 -1.43 3.31 6.94
N SER A 128 -1.20 3.41 8.25
CA SER A 128 -2.19 3.91 9.21
C SER A 128 -1.63 5.07 10.05
N GLY A 129 -2.52 5.92 10.57
CA GLY A 129 -2.12 7.15 11.26
C GLY A 129 -1.55 8.20 10.32
N LEU A 130 -2.08 8.27 9.09
CA LEU A 130 -1.66 9.28 8.13
C LEU A 130 -2.15 10.68 8.55
N PRO A 131 -1.42 11.75 8.21
CA PRO A 131 -1.89 13.12 8.39
C PRO A 131 -3.21 13.38 7.65
N ASN A 132 -4.06 14.23 8.22
CA ASN A 132 -5.36 14.60 7.61
C ASN A 132 -5.20 15.17 6.20
N SER A 133 -4.14 15.96 5.97
CA SER A 133 -3.73 16.46 4.66
C SER A 133 -2.44 15.78 4.20
N LEU A 134 -2.49 15.17 3.02
CA LEU A 134 -1.32 14.58 2.35
C LEU A 134 -1.13 15.26 0.99
N SER A 135 0.10 15.69 0.69
CA SER A 135 0.45 16.05 -0.69
C SER A 135 0.53 14.80 -1.57
N SER A 136 0.46 14.98 -2.89
CA SER A 136 0.62 13.88 -3.86
C SER A 136 1.92 13.10 -3.62
N ASN A 137 3.02 13.78 -3.31
CA ASN A 137 4.31 13.14 -3.04
C ASN A 137 4.32 12.34 -1.74
N GLN A 138 3.66 12.81 -0.68
CA GLN A 138 3.53 12.04 0.56
C GLN A 138 2.67 10.79 0.35
N LEU A 139 1.64 10.89 -0.48
CA LEU A 139 0.78 9.76 -0.83
C LEU A 139 1.54 8.72 -1.66
N LYS A 140 2.34 9.15 -2.65
CA LYS A 140 3.26 8.27 -3.41
C LYS A 140 4.23 7.55 -2.47
N SER A 141 4.83 8.28 -1.53
CA SER A 141 5.74 7.71 -0.54
C SER A 141 5.03 6.65 0.33
N ALA A 142 3.81 6.92 0.80
CA ALA A 142 3.03 5.95 1.55
C ALA A 142 2.70 4.69 0.73
N VAL A 143 2.33 4.84 -0.55
CA VAL A 143 2.12 3.69 -1.45
C VAL A 143 3.39 2.86 -1.63
N GLN A 144 4.52 3.51 -1.89
CA GLN A 144 5.80 2.81 -2.05
C GLN A 144 6.19 2.06 -0.79
N GLN A 145 5.96 2.65 0.39
CA GLN A 145 6.17 1.98 1.67
C GLN A 145 5.21 0.80 1.88
N ALA A 146 3.93 0.93 1.49
CA ALA A 146 2.96 -0.15 1.55
C ALA A 146 3.35 -1.35 0.67
N LEU A 147 4.03 -1.11 -0.45
CA LEU A 147 4.52 -2.15 -1.36
C LEU A 147 5.96 -2.60 -1.06
N ARG A 148 6.66 -2.00 -0.09
CA ARG A 148 8.10 -2.25 0.12
C ARG A 148 8.42 -3.72 0.34
N ASN A 149 7.65 -4.39 1.19
CA ASN A 149 7.84 -5.79 1.58
C ASN A 149 7.12 -6.79 0.64
N LEU A 150 6.56 -6.32 -0.48
CA LEU A 150 6.13 -7.23 -1.53
C LEU A 150 7.39 -7.91 -2.09
N ASP A 151 7.42 -9.23 -2.13
CA ASP A 151 8.57 -9.94 -2.65
C ASP A 151 8.83 -9.58 -4.12
N GLU A 152 10.10 -9.56 -4.50
CA GLU A 152 10.44 -9.55 -5.91
C GLU A 152 9.96 -10.87 -6.51
N ALA A 153 9.36 -10.81 -7.70
CA ALA A 153 9.11 -11.97 -8.53
C ALA A 153 10.47 -12.52 -8.97
N SER A 154 11.12 -13.26 -8.06
CA SER A 154 12.47 -13.76 -8.28
C SER A 154 12.47 -14.71 -9.47
N SER A 155 13.45 -14.48 -10.34
CA SER A 155 13.90 -15.20 -11.52
C SER A 155 14.14 -16.72 -11.37
N GLY A 156 13.70 -17.35 -10.28
CA GLY A 156 13.79 -18.79 -10.04
C GLY A 156 12.87 -19.63 -10.94
N GLN A 157 11.83 -19.04 -11.54
CA GLN A 157 10.98 -19.73 -12.53
C GLN A 157 11.54 -19.69 -13.97
N LEU A 158 12.52 -18.82 -14.25
CA LEU A 158 13.15 -18.74 -15.58
C LEU A 158 14.34 -19.72 -15.76
N SER A 159 14.71 -20.48 -14.73
CA SER A 159 15.86 -21.40 -14.76
C SER A 159 15.54 -22.86 -15.14
N PHE A 160 14.27 -23.24 -15.35
CA PHE A 160 13.92 -24.62 -15.73
C PHE A 160 13.07 -24.67 -17.00
N LYS A 161 13.66 -24.20 -18.11
CA LYS A 161 13.34 -24.65 -19.47
C LYS A 161 14.42 -24.15 -20.45
N ARG A 162 15.65 -24.65 -20.27
CA ARG A 162 16.61 -24.74 -21.37
C ARG A 162 17.11 -26.17 -21.45
N ASN A 163 16.73 -26.80 -22.55
CA ASN A 163 17.08 -28.12 -23.09
C ASN A 163 16.36 -29.31 -22.47
#